data_AF-A0A519H921-F1
#
_entry.id   AF-A0A519H921-F1
#
_cell.length_a   1.000
_cell.length_b   1.000
_cell.length_c   1.000
_cell.angle_alpha   90.00
_cell.angle_beta   90.00
_cell.angle_gamma   90.00
#
_symmetry.space_group_name_H-M   'P 1'
#
loop_
_entity.id
_entity.type
_entity.pdbx_description
1 polymer ?
#
loop_
_entity_poly.entity_id
_entity_poly.type
_entity_poly.pdbx_seq_one_letter_code
_entity_poly.pdbx_strand_id
1 'polypeptide(L)'
;LMSISGLHITMFAWLAALVVGAAWRRSERLMLRWPAPHAALVGGVLLAALYALFSGWGVPSQRTVWMLAVVALLRLSGRRWPWPHTWMLVCAVVVAIDPWALMQAGFWLSFVAVGVLFATDSGAPRASRTGAAARFVQIFREQWVVTLALTPLSVLLFQQVSVVGLLANAIAIPWVTLVVTPLAMLGAIFAPLWDGAAWAVQGLAWGLQWLAGLSFATVSMPAPPLWMAVCGVAGGVLLAMRLPLSMRTLGLPLLLPVLLWQAPRPATGEFDLLAADVGQGNAVLVRTATHSLLYDTGPRYSLESDAGHRVLVPLLRALGERLDTVVLSHRDSDHTGGALAVLAMQPGAAVLSSIEATHPLQALRPAHRCTAGQRWQWDGVDFEVLHPVEADYASAAKPNAISCVLRIGNGRAAVLLAGDIEKEQEAALVQRAPDRLAVDLLLAPHHGSKTSSSPAFLDAVKPRLALAQTGYRNRFGHPAAEVLQRYADRGIRVVDSPHCGAMQWHSATPGEALCRREAARRYWQHAVP
;
A
#
# COMPACT_ATOMS: atom_id res chain seq x y z
N LEU A 1 10.12 9.41 -4.16
CA LEU A 1 10.60 8.89 -5.46
C LEU A 1 9.98 9.69 -6.59
N MET A 2 10.75 10.54 -7.26
CA MET A 2 10.31 11.17 -8.52
C MET A 2 10.48 10.14 -9.64
N SER A 3 9.38 9.62 -10.17
CA SER A 3 9.40 8.75 -11.34
C SER A 3 9.54 9.62 -12.61
N ILE A 4 10.51 9.30 -13.47
CA ILE A 4 10.59 9.89 -14.81
C ILE A 4 9.33 9.48 -15.56
N SER A 5 8.39 10.40 -15.68
CA SER A 5 7.12 10.12 -16.34
C SER A 5 7.33 9.88 -17.83
N GLY A 6 6.44 9.09 -18.44
CA GLY A 6 6.44 8.88 -19.89
C GLY A 6 6.31 10.18 -20.70
N LEU A 7 5.81 11.26 -20.07
CA LEU A 7 5.80 12.61 -20.66
C LEU A 7 7.21 13.11 -20.97
N HIS A 8 8.16 12.96 -20.04
CA HIS A 8 9.54 13.44 -20.23
C HIS A 8 10.21 12.71 -21.39
N ILE A 9 10.04 11.39 -21.45
CA ILE A 9 10.60 10.55 -22.51
C ILE A 9 9.94 10.88 -23.86
N THR A 10 8.63 11.08 -23.89
CA THR A 10 7.90 11.44 -25.11
C THR A 10 8.28 12.84 -25.60
N MET A 11 8.43 13.80 -24.68
CA MET A 11 8.89 15.15 -25.01
C MET A 11 10.32 15.12 -25.55
N PHE A 12 11.21 14.36 -24.90
CA PHE A 12 12.58 14.17 -25.38
C PHE A 12 12.60 13.50 -26.76
N ALA A 13 11.79 12.46 -26.97
CA ALA A 13 11.63 11.79 -28.27
C ALA A 13 11.16 12.78 -29.36
N TRP A 14 10.22 13.65 -29.03
CA TRP A 14 9.71 14.67 -29.95
C TRP A 14 10.76 15.72 -30.30
N LEU A 15 11.47 16.26 -29.28
CA LEU A 15 12.55 17.21 -29.49
C LEU A 15 13.69 16.59 -30.32
N ALA A 16 14.08 15.35 -29.98
CA ALA A 16 15.05 14.57 -30.72
C ALA A 16 14.61 14.37 -32.18
N ALA A 17 13.34 14.02 -32.43
CA ALA A 17 12.81 13.89 -33.78
C ALA A 17 12.86 15.22 -34.56
N LEU A 18 12.56 16.35 -33.92
CA LEU A 18 12.66 17.67 -34.55
C LEU A 18 14.09 18.02 -34.94
N VAL A 19 15.05 17.80 -34.02
CA VAL A 19 16.47 18.09 -34.24
C VAL A 19 17.03 17.18 -35.33
N VAL A 20 16.81 15.87 -35.23
CA VAL A 20 17.22 14.89 -36.24
C VAL A 20 16.59 15.23 -37.59
N GLY A 21 15.29 15.52 -37.62
CA GLY A 21 14.60 15.90 -38.85
C GLY A 21 15.13 17.19 -39.48
N ALA A 22 15.46 18.21 -38.67
CA ALA A 22 16.04 19.45 -39.14
C ALA A 22 17.47 19.28 -39.65
N ALA A 23 18.28 18.44 -39.00
CA ALA A 23 19.61 18.08 -39.48
C ALA A 23 19.53 17.26 -40.78
N TRP A 24 18.61 16.30 -40.86
CA TRP A 24 18.41 15.45 -42.04
C TRP A 24 18.00 16.25 -43.26
N ARG A 25 17.12 17.26 -43.07
CA ARG A 25 16.68 18.17 -44.14
C ARG A 25 17.78 19.05 -44.71
N ARG A 26 18.93 19.19 -44.03
CA ARG A 26 20.07 19.95 -44.53
C ARG A 26 20.97 19.16 -45.48
N SER A 27 20.72 17.87 -45.66
CA SER A 27 21.52 17.03 -46.55
C SER A 27 20.66 16.44 -47.65
N GLU A 28 20.84 16.95 -48.87
CA GLU A 28 20.15 16.45 -50.07
C GLU A 28 20.42 14.96 -50.29
N ARG A 29 21.66 14.51 -50.09
CA ARG A 29 22.06 13.09 -50.24
C ARG A 29 21.30 12.17 -49.28
N LEU A 30 21.07 12.60 -48.04
CA LEU A 30 20.36 11.81 -47.04
C LEU A 30 18.85 11.79 -47.31
N MET A 31 18.28 12.90 -47.77
CA MET A 31 16.87 12.98 -48.15
C MET A 31 16.53 12.11 -49.37
N LEU A 32 17.46 11.98 -50.32
CA LEU A 32 17.32 11.08 -51.47
C LEU A 32 17.36 9.60 -51.07
N ARG A 33 18.07 9.25 -49.98
CA ARG A 33 18.14 7.87 -49.49
C ARG A 33 16.96 7.49 -48.60
N TRP A 34 16.52 8.39 -47.72
CA TRP A 34 15.45 8.11 -46.77
C TRP A 34 14.68 9.38 -46.38
N PRO A 35 13.33 9.37 -46.41
CA PRO A 35 12.56 10.57 -46.14
C PRO A 35 12.80 11.11 -44.72
N ALA A 36 13.03 12.42 -44.62
CA ALA A 36 13.31 13.09 -43.35
C ALA A 36 12.29 12.80 -42.22
N PRO A 37 10.97 12.65 -42.47
CA PRO A 37 10.03 12.27 -41.41
C PRO A 37 10.26 10.87 -40.83
N HIS A 38 10.75 9.92 -41.64
CA HIS A 38 11.03 8.55 -41.20
C HIS A 38 12.32 8.52 -40.36
N ALA A 39 13.37 9.20 -40.84
CA ALA A 39 14.61 9.37 -40.10
C ALA A 39 14.40 10.12 -38.77
N ALA A 40 13.58 11.17 -38.76
CA ALA A 40 13.19 11.89 -37.55
C ALA A 40 12.50 10.98 -36.54
N LEU A 41 11.53 10.17 -36.98
CA LEU A 41 10.79 9.26 -36.12
C LEU A 41 11.70 8.19 -35.51
N VAL A 42 12.54 7.54 -36.32
CA VAL A 42 13.47 6.51 -35.84
C VAL A 42 14.54 7.13 -34.94
N GLY A 43 15.12 8.26 -35.32
CA GLY A 43 16.07 9.00 -34.49
C GLY A 43 15.48 9.43 -33.14
N GLY A 44 14.22 9.87 -33.14
CA GLY A 44 13.49 10.21 -31.92
C GLY A 44 13.32 9.02 -30.98
N VAL A 45 12.90 7.87 -31.50
CA VAL A 45 12.77 6.63 -30.70
C VAL A 45 14.12 6.14 -30.18
N LEU A 46 15.17 6.15 -31.02
CA LEU A 46 16.51 5.72 -30.63
C LEU A 46 17.09 6.62 -29.53
N LEU A 47 17.01 7.94 -29.69
CA LEU A 47 17.50 8.88 -28.68
C LEU A 47 16.67 8.78 -27.39
N ALA A 48 15.36 8.59 -27.47
CA ALA A 48 14.52 8.34 -26.30
C ALA A 48 14.89 7.04 -25.58
N ALA A 49 15.25 5.98 -26.31
CA ALA A 49 15.74 4.73 -25.74
C ALA A 49 17.10 4.93 -25.04
N LEU A 50 18.02 5.68 -25.66
CA LEU A 50 19.30 6.04 -25.04
C LEU A 50 19.12 6.88 -23.78
N TYR A 51 18.19 7.84 -23.79
CA TYR A 51 17.85 8.61 -22.60
C TYR A 51 17.21 7.73 -21.51
N ALA A 52 16.33 6.80 -21.87
CA ALA A 52 15.74 5.84 -20.94
C ALA A 52 16.81 4.92 -20.32
N LEU A 53 17.81 4.49 -21.09
CA LEU A 53 18.94 3.70 -20.59
C LEU A 53 19.82 4.53 -19.65
N PHE A 54 20.19 5.74 -20.06
CA PHE A 54 20.98 6.68 -19.27
C PHE A 54 20.33 7.01 -17.93
N SER A 55 19.00 7.11 -17.91
CA SER A 55 18.23 7.39 -16.69
C SER A 55 17.92 6.17 -15.82
N GLY A 56 18.55 5.01 -16.10
CA GLY A 56 18.48 3.81 -15.25
C GLY A 56 17.47 2.74 -15.71
N TRP A 57 16.93 2.85 -16.92
CA TRP A 57 16.08 1.83 -17.56
C TRP A 57 14.92 1.34 -16.69
N GLY A 58 14.31 2.25 -15.90
CA GLY A 58 13.19 1.91 -15.03
C GLY A 58 11.96 1.43 -15.80
N VAL A 59 11.12 0.61 -15.17
CA VAL A 59 9.92 0.02 -15.83
C VAL A 59 9.00 1.05 -16.50
N PRO A 60 8.71 2.23 -15.91
CA PRO A 60 7.93 3.28 -16.60
C PRO A 60 8.59 3.78 -17.89
N SER A 61 9.92 3.87 -17.91
CA SER A 61 10.70 4.30 -19.06
C SER A 61 10.68 3.27 -20.17
N GLN A 62 10.89 1.99 -19.82
CA GLN A 62 10.81 0.87 -20.76
C GLN A 62 9.46 0.84 -21.48
N ARG A 63 8.37 0.94 -20.71
CA ARG A 63 7.01 0.97 -21.28
C ARG A 63 6.88 2.08 -22.32
N THR A 64 7.29 3.30 -21.99
CA THR A 64 7.18 4.45 -22.90
C THR A 64 7.96 4.23 -24.20
N VAL A 65 9.20 3.70 -24.10
CA VAL A 65 10.01 3.36 -25.27
C VAL A 65 9.32 2.30 -26.14
N TRP A 66 8.76 1.25 -25.55
CA TRP A 66 8.00 0.24 -26.29
C TRP A 66 6.75 0.82 -26.97
N MET A 67 6.01 1.71 -26.29
CA MET A 67 4.86 2.39 -26.92
C MET A 67 5.31 3.23 -28.13
N LEU A 68 6.38 4.01 -27.98
CA LEU A 68 6.93 4.84 -29.06
C LEU A 68 7.42 4.00 -30.23
N ALA A 69 8.09 2.87 -29.96
CA ALA A 69 8.58 1.95 -30.98
C ALA A 69 7.44 1.30 -31.77
N VAL A 70 6.38 0.83 -31.10
CA VAL A 70 5.20 0.23 -31.77
C VAL A 70 4.50 1.27 -32.64
N VAL A 71 4.26 2.48 -32.12
CA VAL A 71 3.65 3.58 -32.89
C VAL A 71 4.53 3.97 -34.06
N ALA A 72 5.85 4.02 -33.88
CA ALA A 72 6.78 4.33 -34.94
C ALA A 72 6.73 3.26 -36.04
N LEU A 73 6.78 1.98 -35.68
CA LEU A 73 6.71 0.86 -36.62
C LEU A 73 5.41 0.88 -37.44
N LEU A 74 4.26 1.11 -36.79
CA LEU A 74 2.98 1.24 -37.49
C LEU A 74 3.01 2.38 -38.51
N ARG A 75 3.53 3.55 -38.12
CA ARG A 75 3.66 4.70 -39.04
C ARG A 75 4.60 4.42 -40.20
N LEU A 76 5.75 3.81 -39.94
CA LEU A 76 6.74 3.44 -40.96
C LEU A 76 6.19 2.38 -41.93
N SER A 77 5.32 1.49 -41.46
CA SER A 77 4.63 0.49 -42.29
C SER A 77 3.49 1.06 -43.16
N GLY A 78 3.22 2.36 -43.07
CA GLY A 78 2.12 3.03 -43.79
C GLY A 78 0.71 2.64 -43.30
N ARG A 79 0.61 1.85 -42.22
CA ARG A 79 -0.66 1.36 -41.69
C ARG A 79 -1.35 2.44 -40.86
N ARG A 80 -2.56 2.81 -41.25
CA ARG A 80 -3.43 3.73 -40.50
C ARG A 80 -4.47 2.94 -39.73
N TRP A 81 -4.15 2.58 -38.50
CA TRP A 81 -5.08 1.86 -37.65
C TRP A 81 -5.93 2.82 -36.84
N PRO A 82 -7.21 2.48 -36.57
CA PRO A 82 -8.01 3.20 -35.59
C PRO A 82 -7.29 3.20 -34.23
N TRP A 83 -7.40 4.31 -33.48
CA TRP A 83 -6.71 4.46 -32.20
C TRP A 83 -6.95 3.29 -31.21
N PRO A 84 -8.15 2.65 -31.12
CA PRO A 84 -8.34 1.54 -30.19
C PRO A 84 -7.45 0.34 -30.52
N HIS A 85 -7.25 0.05 -31.81
CA HIS A 85 -6.42 -1.07 -32.26
C HIS A 85 -4.94 -0.81 -31.95
N THR A 86 -4.47 0.42 -32.19
CA THR A 86 -3.11 0.83 -31.82
C THR A 86 -2.90 0.74 -30.31
N TRP A 87 -3.86 1.25 -29.52
CA TRP A 87 -3.82 1.19 -28.06
C TRP A 87 -3.81 -0.25 -27.54
N MET A 88 -4.69 -1.12 -28.05
CA MET A 88 -4.71 -2.55 -27.70
C MET A 88 -3.43 -3.28 -28.09
N LEU A 89 -2.86 -2.99 -29.27
CA LEU A 89 -1.59 -3.58 -29.69
C LEU A 89 -0.46 -3.19 -28.73
N VAL A 90 -0.38 -1.92 -28.36
CA VAL A 90 0.63 -1.44 -27.40
C VAL A 90 0.44 -2.12 -26.03
N CYS A 91 -0.80 -2.25 -25.55
CA CYS A 91 -1.10 -3.04 -24.34
C CYS A 91 -0.58 -4.48 -24.46
N ALA A 92 -0.91 -5.15 -25.56
CA ALA A 92 -0.54 -6.55 -25.79
C ALA A 92 0.98 -6.74 -25.83
N VAL A 93 1.71 -5.87 -26.54
CA VAL A 93 3.17 -5.93 -26.62
C VAL A 93 3.82 -5.69 -25.26
N VAL A 94 3.35 -4.69 -24.50
CA VAL A 94 3.91 -4.41 -23.15
C VAL A 94 3.70 -5.59 -22.22
N VAL A 95 2.51 -6.20 -22.21
CA VAL A 95 2.19 -7.36 -21.37
C VAL A 95 2.92 -8.63 -21.84
N ALA A 96 3.15 -8.79 -23.14
CA ALA A 96 3.91 -9.91 -23.67
C ALA A 96 5.40 -9.84 -23.29
N ILE A 97 5.98 -8.64 -23.20
CA ILE A 97 7.37 -8.43 -22.79
C ILE A 97 7.51 -8.50 -21.26
N ASP A 98 6.60 -7.85 -20.52
CA ASP A 98 6.57 -7.85 -19.05
C ASP A 98 5.17 -8.25 -18.55
N PRO A 99 4.92 -9.55 -18.32
CA PRO A 99 3.64 -10.02 -17.79
C PRO A 99 3.29 -9.43 -16.42
N TRP A 100 4.30 -9.03 -15.63
CA TRP A 100 4.11 -8.43 -14.31
C TRP A 100 3.65 -6.97 -14.38
N ALA A 101 3.67 -6.35 -15.57
CA ALA A 101 3.17 -4.99 -15.76
C ALA A 101 1.72 -4.82 -15.28
N LEU A 102 0.88 -5.86 -15.42
CA LEU A 102 -0.51 -5.84 -14.95
C LEU A 102 -0.64 -5.71 -13.42
N MET A 103 0.39 -6.11 -12.67
CA MET A 103 0.43 -5.97 -11.21
C MET A 103 0.90 -4.58 -10.77
N GLN A 104 1.40 -3.77 -11.68
CA GLN A 104 1.91 -2.43 -11.37
C GLN A 104 0.82 -1.38 -11.55
N ALA A 105 0.61 -0.55 -10.52
CA ALA A 105 -0.30 0.60 -10.58
C ALA A 105 -0.06 1.51 -11.81
N GLY A 106 1.22 1.72 -12.17
CA GLY A 106 1.61 2.58 -13.28
C GLY A 106 1.12 2.12 -14.66
N PHE A 107 0.89 0.81 -14.86
CA PHE A 107 0.32 0.29 -16.11
C PHE A 107 -1.11 0.80 -16.28
N TRP A 108 -1.96 0.55 -15.29
CA TRP A 108 -3.37 0.93 -15.33
C TRP A 108 -3.57 2.44 -15.42
N LEU A 109 -2.84 3.21 -14.59
CA LEU A 109 -2.95 4.67 -14.60
C LEU A 109 -2.58 5.26 -15.96
N SER A 110 -1.57 4.71 -16.63
CA SER A 110 -1.12 5.20 -17.93
C SER A 110 -2.08 4.81 -19.06
N PHE A 111 -2.41 3.52 -19.20
CA PHE A 111 -3.24 3.04 -20.30
C PHE A 111 -4.68 3.52 -20.23
N VAL A 112 -5.26 3.60 -19.02
CA VAL A 112 -6.61 4.17 -18.83
C VAL A 112 -6.60 5.67 -19.15
N ALA A 113 -5.60 6.44 -18.68
CA ALA A 113 -5.50 7.86 -19.00
C ALA A 113 -5.40 8.11 -20.51
N VAL A 114 -4.50 7.40 -21.19
CA VAL A 114 -4.31 7.52 -22.65
C VAL A 114 -5.56 7.10 -23.42
N GLY A 115 -6.22 6.01 -23.00
CA GLY A 115 -7.47 5.54 -23.62
C GLY A 115 -8.60 6.57 -23.48
N VAL A 116 -8.76 7.16 -22.30
CA VAL A 116 -9.75 8.21 -22.04
C VAL A 116 -9.43 9.47 -22.84
N LEU A 117 -8.16 9.90 -22.89
CA LEU A 117 -7.74 11.04 -23.71
C LEU A 117 -8.06 10.81 -25.19
N PHE A 118 -7.72 9.65 -25.75
CA PHE A 118 -8.07 9.36 -27.14
C PHE A 118 -9.58 9.29 -27.37
N ALA A 119 -10.34 8.63 -26.50
CA ALA A 119 -11.80 8.58 -26.61
C ALA A 119 -12.47 9.96 -26.48
N THR A 120 -11.84 10.88 -25.75
CA THR A 120 -12.37 12.23 -25.51
C THR A 120 -11.77 13.31 -26.40
N ASP A 121 -10.72 13.05 -27.18
CA ASP A 121 -10.11 13.99 -28.13
C ASP A 121 -10.44 13.67 -29.60
N SER A 122 -10.79 12.42 -29.92
CA SER A 122 -10.93 11.89 -31.28
C SER A 122 -12.07 12.44 -32.18
N GLY A 123 -12.65 13.60 -31.87
CA GLY A 123 -13.71 14.16 -32.73
C GLY A 123 -14.15 15.60 -32.48
N ALA A 124 -13.35 16.47 -31.85
CA ALA A 124 -13.69 17.91 -31.88
C ALA A 124 -13.18 18.49 -33.20
N PRO A 125 -14.02 19.09 -34.06
CA PRO A 125 -13.51 20.16 -34.88
C PRO A 125 -12.86 21.14 -33.91
N ARG A 126 -11.58 21.47 -34.14
CA ARG A 126 -10.93 22.62 -33.51
C ARG A 126 -11.70 23.87 -33.97
N ALA A 127 -12.89 24.08 -33.42
CA ALA A 127 -13.55 25.36 -33.48
C ALA A 127 -12.57 26.29 -32.77
N SER A 128 -11.85 27.07 -33.56
CA SER A 128 -10.80 27.98 -33.15
C SER A 128 -11.42 29.08 -32.30
N ARG A 129 -11.76 28.78 -31.06
CA ARG A 129 -12.03 29.79 -30.05
C ARG A 129 -10.65 30.31 -29.63
N THR A 130 -10.18 31.33 -30.36
CA THR A 130 -8.84 31.94 -30.27
C THR A 130 -8.62 32.80 -29.01
N GLY A 131 -9.51 32.75 -28.02
CA GLY A 131 -9.37 33.46 -26.76
C GLY A 131 -8.54 32.72 -25.72
N ALA A 132 -7.78 33.45 -24.90
CA ALA A 132 -7.07 32.89 -23.74
C ALA A 132 -8.03 32.16 -22.78
N ALA A 133 -9.24 32.70 -22.58
CA ALA A 133 -10.29 32.07 -21.77
C ALA A 133 -10.76 30.71 -22.33
N ALA A 134 -10.89 30.58 -23.66
CA ALA A 134 -11.30 29.32 -24.28
C ALA A 134 -10.22 28.24 -24.18
N ARG A 135 -8.95 28.63 -24.31
CA ARG A 135 -7.81 27.74 -24.05
C ARG A 135 -7.75 27.29 -22.58
N PHE A 136 -8.00 28.21 -21.65
CA PHE A 136 -8.06 27.89 -20.22
C PHE A 136 -9.18 26.88 -19.91
N VAL A 137 -10.39 27.11 -20.44
CA VAL A 137 -11.53 26.18 -20.27
C VAL A 137 -11.23 24.81 -20.88
N GLN A 138 -10.54 24.75 -22.01
CA GLN A 138 -10.16 23.48 -22.63
C GLN A 138 -9.16 22.69 -21.77
N ILE A 139 -8.09 23.34 -21.30
CA ILE A 139 -7.09 22.71 -20.43
C ILE A 139 -7.74 22.23 -19.13
N PHE A 140 -8.58 23.08 -18.53
CA PHE A 140 -9.31 22.74 -17.32
C PHE A 140 -10.23 21.53 -17.55
N ARG A 141 -10.96 21.49 -18.66
CA ARG A 141 -11.83 20.36 -19.02
C ARG A 141 -11.04 19.06 -19.19
N GLU A 142 -9.93 19.07 -19.93
CA GLU A 142 -9.08 17.89 -20.13
C GLU A 142 -8.56 17.36 -18.79
N GLN A 143 -8.12 18.27 -17.92
CA GLN A 143 -7.65 17.93 -16.59
C GLN A 143 -8.75 17.34 -15.70
N TRP A 144 -9.99 17.86 -15.76
CA TRP A 144 -11.14 17.30 -15.05
C TRP A 144 -11.54 15.92 -15.54
N VAL A 145 -11.56 15.71 -16.86
CA VAL A 145 -11.89 14.43 -17.49
C VAL A 145 -10.91 13.35 -17.03
N VAL A 146 -9.61 13.63 -17.09
CA VAL A 146 -8.58 12.69 -16.64
C VAL A 146 -8.69 12.43 -15.13
N THR A 147 -8.89 13.48 -14.34
CA THR A 147 -9.08 13.34 -12.89
C THR A 147 -10.25 12.42 -12.58
N LEU A 148 -11.43 12.69 -13.15
CA LEU A 148 -12.64 11.91 -12.88
C LEU A 148 -12.50 10.44 -13.31
N ALA A 149 -11.84 10.18 -14.45
CA ALA A 149 -11.62 8.82 -14.93
C ALA A 149 -10.58 8.06 -14.10
N LEU A 150 -9.56 8.75 -13.56
CA LEU A 150 -8.49 8.13 -12.78
C LEU A 150 -8.78 8.10 -11.27
N THR A 151 -9.72 8.87 -10.75
CA THR A 151 -10.06 8.87 -9.31
C THR A 151 -10.46 7.49 -8.80
N PRO A 152 -11.38 6.73 -9.44
CA PRO A 152 -11.74 5.39 -8.97
C PRO A 152 -10.54 4.44 -8.96
N LEU A 153 -9.66 4.57 -9.96
CA LEU A 153 -8.44 3.78 -10.06
C LEU A 153 -7.42 4.17 -8.98
N SER A 154 -7.32 5.47 -8.65
CA SER A 154 -6.49 5.97 -7.56
C SER A 154 -6.97 5.47 -6.20
N VAL A 155 -8.28 5.44 -5.96
CA VAL A 155 -8.88 4.85 -4.75
C VAL A 155 -8.56 3.36 -4.67
N LEU A 156 -8.73 2.62 -5.77
CA LEU A 156 -8.44 1.19 -5.81
C LEU A 156 -6.96 0.87 -5.54
N LEU A 157 -6.04 1.63 -6.12
CA LEU A 157 -4.60 1.33 -6.08
C LEU A 157 -3.89 1.90 -4.85
N PHE A 158 -4.32 3.07 -4.36
CA PHE A 158 -3.62 3.82 -3.31
C PHE A 158 -4.47 4.09 -2.07
N GLN A 159 -5.78 3.77 -2.10
CA GLN A 159 -6.72 4.01 -0.99
C GLN A 159 -6.77 5.48 -0.56
N GLN A 160 -6.41 6.39 -1.47
CA GLN A 160 -6.35 7.82 -1.22
C GLN A 160 -6.60 8.62 -2.50
N VAL A 161 -7.21 9.78 -2.33
CA VAL A 161 -7.38 10.79 -3.37
C VAL A 161 -6.70 12.07 -2.92
N SER A 162 -5.75 12.56 -3.70
CA SER A 162 -5.11 13.85 -3.43
C SER A 162 -5.99 14.99 -3.95
N VAL A 163 -6.60 15.74 -3.03
CA VAL A 163 -7.45 16.89 -3.36
C VAL A 163 -6.61 18.03 -3.92
N VAL A 164 -5.44 18.26 -3.30
CA VAL A 164 -4.46 19.26 -3.76
C VAL A 164 -3.65 18.78 -4.96
N GLY A 165 -3.83 17.53 -5.39
CA GLY A 165 -3.09 16.90 -6.48
C GLY A 165 -3.23 17.65 -7.80
N LEU A 166 -4.39 18.27 -8.05
CA LEU A 166 -4.60 19.12 -9.22
C LEU A 166 -3.65 20.32 -9.24
N LEU A 167 -3.58 21.06 -8.13
CA LEU A 167 -2.71 22.23 -7.98
C LEU A 167 -1.24 21.82 -7.96
N ALA A 168 -0.92 20.76 -7.22
CA ALA A 168 0.42 20.20 -7.13
C ALA A 168 0.93 19.80 -8.52
N ASN A 169 0.14 19.06 -9.30
CA ASN A 169 0.55 18.62 -10.64
C ASN A 169 0.64 19.79 -11.64
N ALA A 170 -0.24 20.79 -11.53
CA ALA A 170 -0.20 21.97 -12.40
C ALA A 170 1.10 22.77 -12.27
N ILE A 171 1.73 22.76 -11.08
CA ILE A 171 3.01 23.42 -10.82
C ILE A 171 4.19 22.46 -11.02
N ALA A 172 4.10 21.26 -10.44
CA ALA A 172 5.21 20.30 -10.42
C ALA A 172 5.53 19.76 -11.82
N ILE A 173 4.54 19.45 -12.66
CA ILE A 173 4.80 18.87 -13.98
C ILE A 173 5.59 19.87 -14.85
N PRO A 174 5.15 21.13 -15.06
CA PRO A 174 5.94 22.10 -15.82
C PRO A 174 7.29 22.39 -15.19
N TRP A 175 7.38 22.52 -13.86
CA TRP A 175 8.63 22.80 -13.17
C TRP A 175 9.67 21.69 -13.38
N VAL A 176 9.28 20.44 -13.18
CA VAL A 176 10.18 19.30 -13.38
C VAL A 176 10.55 19.15 -14.85
N THR A 177 9.59 19.35 -15.76
CA THR A 177 9.78 19.16 -17.20
C THR A 177 10.67 20.26 -17.82
N LEU A 178 10.45 21.52 -17.45
CA LEU A 178 11.07 22.68 -18.10
C LEU A 178 12.28 23.25 -17.35
N VAL A 179 12.39 22.99 -16.04
CA VAL A 179 13.48 23.53 -15.21
C VAL A 179 14.39 22.41 -14.72
N VAL A 180 13.87 21.46 -13.94
CA VAL A 180 14.70 20.43 -13.28
C VAL A 180 15.37 19.51 -14.30
N THR A 181 14.61 18.94 -15.23
CA THR A 181 15.15 17.96 -16.18
C THR A 181 16.21 18.58 -17.10
N PRO A 182 16.00 19.76 -17.72
CA PRO A 182 17.02 20.39 -18.54
C PRO A 182 18.29 20.76 -17.74
N LEU A 183 18.15 21.32 -16.53
CA LEU A 183 19.29 21.64 -15.67
C LEU A 183 20.09 20.37 -15.31
N ALA A 184 19.40 19.29 -14.94
CA ALA A 184 20.03 18.02 -14.61
C ALA A 184 20.79 17.41 -15.80
N MET A 185 20.22 17.49 -17.01
CA MET A 185 20.87 17.01 -18.23
C MET A 185 22.06 17.88 -18.63
N LEU A 186 21.92 19.22 -18.58
CA LEU A 186 23.02 20.13 -18.86
C LEU A 186 24.13 20.04 -17.82
N GLY A 187 23.82 19.62 -16.59
CA GLY A 187 24.79 19.31 -15.55
C GLY A 187 25.81 18.25 -15.97
N ALA A 188 25.44 17.31 -16.85
CA ALA A 188 26.37 16.33 -17.40
C ALA A 188 27.44 16.97 -18.33
N ILE A 189 27.17 18.18 -18.84
CA ILE A 189 28.11 18.96 -19.65
C ILE A 189 28.81 20.00 -18.77
N PHE A 190 28.08 20.65 -17.86
CA PHE A 190 28.57 21.69 -16.97
C PHE A 190 28.08 21.46 -15.53
N ALA A 191 28.95 20.84 -14.73
CA ALA A 191 28.64 20.34 -13.39
C ALA A 191 27.87 21.31 -12.45
N PRO A 192 28.15 22.63 -12.42
CA PRO A 192 27.40 23.56 -11.55
C PRO A 192 25.89 23.62 -11.80
N LEU A 193 25.40 23.17 -12.97
CA LEU A 193 23.96 23.09 -13.24
C LEU A 193 23.26 21.98 -12.45
N TRP A 194 24.00 20.99 -11.92
CA TRP A 194 23.44 20.03 -10.96
C TRP A 194 23.03 20.70 -9.65
N ASP A 195 23.80 21.67 -9.15
CA ASP A 195 23.43 22.43 -7.96
C ASP A 195 22.15 23.25 -8.21
N GLY A 196 22.06 23.88 -9.39
CA GLY A 196 20.84 24.57 -9.82
C GLY A 196 19.62 23.64 -9.89
N ALA A 197 19.80 22.42 -10.43
CA ALA A 197 18.75 21.41 -10.44
C ALA A 197 18.36 20.97 -9.02
N ALA A 198 19.34 20.80 -8.12
CA ALA A 198 19.12 20.43 -6.74
C ALA A 198 18.33 21.51 -5.98
N TRP A 199 18.68 22.79 -6.13
CA TRP A 199 17.92 23.91 -5.55
C TRP A 199 16.50 23.99 -6.11
N ALA A 200 16.32 23.78 -7.41
CA ALA A 200 14.99 23.74 -8.03
C ALA A 200 14.13 22.60 -7.46
N VAL A 201 14.71 21.44 -7.19
CA VAL A 201 14.03 20.32 -6.53
C VAL A 201 13.70 20.64 -5.07
N GLN A 202 14.63 21.25 -4.32
CA GLN A 202 14.40 21.63 -2.92
C GLN A 202 13.27 22.66 -2.80
N GLY A 203 13.25 23.69 -3.66
CA GLY A 203 12.18 24.69 -3.70
C GLY A 203 10.81 24.07 -4.02
N LEU A 204 10.76 23.15 -4.99
CA LEU A 204 9.54 22.39 -5.28
C LEU A 204 9.12 21.52 -4.08
N ALA A 205 10.06 20.80 -3.47
CA ALA A 205 9.79 19.93 -2.34
C ALA A 205 9.22 20.70 -1.15
N TRP A 206 9.74 21.89 -0.85
CA TRP A 206 9.22 22.78 0.18
C TRP A 206 7.76 23.16 -0.09
N GLY A 207 7.45 23.59 -1.32
CA GLY A 207 6.07 23.95 -1.70
C GLY A 207 5.11 22.76 -1.63
N LEU A 208 5.56 21.57 -2.05
CA LEU A 208 4.76 20.35 -1.97
C LEU A 208 4.56 19.87 -0.52
N GLN A 209 5.55 20.01 0.35
CA GLN A 209 5.41 19.71 1.78
C GLN A 209 4.39 20.61 2.46
N TRP A 210 4.40 21.91 2.13
CA TRP A 210 3.39 22.84 2.61
C TRP A 210 1.98 22.43 2.17
N LEU A 211 1.79 22.06 0.90
CA LEU A 211 0.50 21.55 0.41
C LEU A 211 0.09 20.25 1.09
N ALA A 212 1.05 19.35 1.36
CA ALA A 212 0.80 18.07 2.02
C ALA A 212 0.43 18.21 3.51
N GLY A 213 0.84 19.31 4.16
CA GLY A 213 0.48 19.60 5.55
C GLY A 213 -0.97 20.04 5.76
N LEU A 214 -1.71 20.35 4.68
CA LEU A 214 -3.12 20.69 4.77
C LEU A 214 -3.95 19.46 5.17
N SER A 215 -4.85 19.61 6.15
CA SER A 215 -5.67 18.51 6.68
C SER A 215 -6.55 17.82 5.62
N PHE A 216 -6.87 18.53 4.53
CA PHE A 216 -7.64 18.04 3.39
C PHE A 216 -6.78 17.68 2.18
N ALA A 217 -5.44 17.71 2.28
CA ALA A 217 -4.54 17.45 1.16
C ALA A 217 -4.81 16.08 0.50
N THR A 218 -5.13 15.09 1.34
CA THR A 218 -5.47 13.74 0.92
C THR A 218 -6.67 13.25 1.69
N VAL A 219 -7.63 12.66 0.99
CA VAL A 219 -8.75 11.94 1.59
C VAL A 219 -8.46 10.45 1.45
N SER A 220 -8.33 9.75 2.57
CA SER A 220 -8.20 8.28 2.59
C SER A 220 -9.58 7.65 2.49
N MET A 221 -9.71 6.62 1.65
CA MET A 221 -10.96 5.88 1.44
C MET A 221 -10.68 4.38 1.58
N PRO A 222 -11.57 3.61 2.22
CA PRO A 222 -11.42 2.16 2.29
C PRO A 222 -11.37 1.55 0.89
N ALA A 223 -10.63 0.46 0.73
CA ALA A 223 -10.54 -0.25 -0.53
C ALA A 223 -11.88 -0.95 -0.83
N PRO A 224 -12.59 -0.57 -1.91
CA PRO A 224 -13.82 -1.24 -2.29
C PRO A 224 -13.52 -2.62 -2.90
N PRO A 225 -14.50 -3.55 -2.88
CA PRO A 225 -14.42 -4.79 -3.64
C PRO A 225 -14.12 -4.51 -5.12
N LEU A 226 -13.38 -5.42 -5.76
CA LEU A 226 -12.90 -5.22 -7.14
C LEU A 226 -14.06 -4.94 -8.13
N TRP A 227 -15.19 -5.61 -7.97
CA TRP A 227 -16.34 -5.40 -8.86
C TRP A 227 -16.91 -3.98 -8.73
N MET A 228 -16.99 -3.42 -7.52
CA MET A 228 -17.41 -2.04 -7.30
C MET A 228 -16.40 -1.10 -7.95
N ALA A 229 -15.10 -1.34 -7.75
CA ALA A 229 -14.05 -0.53 -8.35
C ALA A 229 -14.12 -0.52 -9.89
N VAL A 230 -14.36 -1.68 -10.52
CA VAL A 230 -14.56 -1.79 -11.98
C VAL A 230 -15.79 -1.00 -12.41
N CYS A 231 -16.92 -1.11 -11.70
CA CYS A 231 -18.11 -0.28 -11.95
C CYS A 231 -17.80 1.22 -11.81
N GLY A 232 -17.06 1.63 -10.78
CA GLY A 232 -16.68 3.02 -10.57
C GLY A 232 -15.78 3.56 -11.67
N VAL A 233 -14.80 2.78 -12.14
CA VAL A 233 -13.98 3.14 -13.32
C VAL A 233 -14.86 3.29 -14.54
N ALA A 234 -15.77 2.35 -14.82
CA ALA A 234 -16.71 2.45 -15.94
C ALA A 234 -17.61 3.69 -15.83
N GLY A 235 -18.10 4.00 -14.63
CA GLY A 235 -18.89 5.20 -14.33
C GLY A 235 -18.11 6.49 -14.56
N GLY A 236 -16.86 6.56 -14.09
CA GLY A 236 -15.95 7.68 -14.32
C GLY A 236 -15.65 7.89 -15.81
N VAL A 237 -15.39 6.81 -16.55
CA VAL A 237 -15.22 6.85 -18.01
C VAL A 237 -16.48 7.35 -18.70
N LEU A 238 -17.65 6.82 -18.35
CA LEU A 238 -18.93 7.22 -18.95
C LEU A 238 -19.24 8.72 -18.70
N LEU A 239 -18.95 9.23 -17.51
CA LEU A 239 -19.07 10.65 -17.17
C LEU A 239 -18.10 11.54 -17.97
N ALA A 240 -16.92 11.00 -18.27
CA ALA A 240 -15.85 11.66 -19.01
C ALA A 240 -16.09 11.66 -20.54
N MET A 241 -16.87 10.71 -21.06
CA MET A 241 -17.16 10.59 -22.50
C MET A 241 -18.00 11.76 -23.04
N ARG A 242 -17.85 12.02 -24.35
CA ARG A 242 -18.60 13.06 -25.09
C ARG A 242 -20.01 12.60 -25.50
N LEU A 243 -20.78 12.10 -24.54
CA LEU A 243 -22.16 11.66 -24.75
C LEU A 243 -23.17 12.74 -24.30
N PRO A 244 -24.45 12.65 -24.71
CA PRO A 244 -25.52 13.48 -24.15
C PRO A 244 -25.54 13.38 -22.62
N LEU A 245 -25.91 14.48 -21.95
CA LEU A 245 -25.90 14.55 -20.48
C LEU A 245 -26.70 13.39 -19.85
N SER A 246 -27.83 13.01 -20.45
CA SER A 246 -28.67 11.89 -20.02
C SER A 246 -27.94 10.55 -19.98
N MET A 247 -27.00 10.31 -20.90
CA MET A 247 -26.18 9.09 -20.91
C MET A 247 -25.01 9.21 -19.94
N ARG A 248 -24.42 10.41 -19.81
CA ARG A 248 -23.29 10.64 -18.90
C ARG A 248 -23.72 10.45 -17.44
N THR A 249 -24.91 10.91 -17.07
CA THR A 249 -25.43 10.78 -15.70
C THR A 249 -25.67 9.32 -15.29
N LEU A 250 -25.79 8.37 -16.23
CA LEU A 250 -25.80 6.94 -15.91
C LEU A 250 -24.48 6.45 -15.30
N GLY A 251 -23.40 7.23 -15.40
CA GLY A 251 -22.14 6.95 -14.72
C GLY A 251 -22.17 7.25 -13.21
N LEU A 252 -23.07 8.12 -12.74
CA LEU A 252 -23.21 8.43 -11.31
C LEU A 252 -23.61 7.21 -10.46
N PRO A 253 -24.67 6.44 -10.77
CA PRO A 253 -25.02 5.25 -9.99
C PRO A 253 -23.93 4.17 -10.01
N LEU A 254 -23.06 4.14 -11.02
CA LEU A 254 -21.90 3.25 -11.07
C LEU A 254 -20.73 3.73 -10.19
N LEU A 255 -20.59 5.05 -10.04
CA LEU A 255 -19.53 5.69 -9.25
C LEU A 255 -19.85 5.76 -7.76
N LEU A 256 -21.11 6.03 -7.40
CA LEU A 256 -21.53 6.26 -6.02
C LEU A 256 -21.19 5.12 -5.05
N PRO A 257 -21.38 3.82 -5.37
CA PRO A 257 -21.02 2.73 -4.47
C PRO A 257 -19.54 2.71 -4.09
N VAL A 258 -18.64 3.12 -5.00
CA VAL A 258 -17.20 3.22 -4.74
C VAL A 258 -16.89 4.38 -3.80
N LEU A 259 -17.53 5.52 -4.00
CA LEU A 259 -17.29 6.73 -3.20
C LEU A 259 -17.90 6.65 -1.79
N LEU A 260 -18.97 5.86 -1.64
CA LEU A 260 -19.70 5.68 -0.38
C LEU A 260 -19.37 4.35 0.30
N TRP A 261 -18.39 3.60 -0.21
CA TRP A 261 -18.00 2.32 0.36
C TRP A 261 -17.47 2.50 1.79
N GLN A 262 -17.94 1.62 2.68
CA GLN A 262 -17.43 1.47 4.03
C GLN A 262 -17.05 0.00 4.23
N ALA A 263 -15.89 -0.24 4.84
CA ALA A 263 -15.49 -1.60 5.15
C ALA A 263 -16.44 -2.20 6.19
N PRO A 264 -16.87 -3.46 6.03
CA PRO A 264 -17.67 -4.14 7.03
C PRO A 264 -16.95 -4.18 8.39
N ARG A 265 -17.72 -3.90 9.44
CA ARG A 265 -17.32 -4.03 10.85
C ARG A 265 -18.23 -5.03 11.57
N PRO A 266 -17.75 -5.65 12.67
CA PRO A 266 -18.57 -6.59 13.43
C PRO A 266 -19.77 -5.89 14.07
N ALA A 267 -20.82 -6.67 14.38
CA ALA A 267 -21.98 -6.16 15.09
C ALA A 267 -21.63 -5.78 16.54
N THR A 268 -22.44 -4.94 17.17
CA THR A 268 -22.30 -4.62 18.59
C THR A 268 -22.32 -5.89 19.44
N GLY A 269 -21.40 -6.00 20.39
CA GLY A 269 -21.18 -7.19 21.22
C GLY A 269 -20.31 -8.27 20.56
N GLU A 270 -19.89 -8.09 19.31
CA GLU A 270 -18.95 -8.97 18.60
C GLU A 270 -17.64 -8.23 18.28
N PHE A 271 -16.58 -8.99 18.08
CA PHE A 271 -15.30 -8.50 17.63
C PHE A 271 -14.67 -9.45 16.60
N ASP A 272 -13.79 -8.89 15.78
CA ASP A 272 -12.96 -9.67 14.89
C ASP A 272 -11.49 -9.41 15.10
N LEU A 273 -10.69 -10.35 14.61
CA LEU A 273 -9.24 -10.33 14.68
C LEU A 273 -8.69 -10.59 13.29
N LEU A 274 -7.74 -9.75 12.89
CA LEU A 274 -6.93 -9.92 11.69
C LEU A 274 -5.46 -9.95 12.09
N ALA A 275 -4.86 -11.13 12.04
CA ALA A 275 -3.42 -11.29 12.15
C ALA A 275 -2.78 -11.02 10.79
N ALA A 276 -2.01 -9.93 10.71
CA ALA A 276 -1.38 -9.52 9.46
C ALA A 276 -0.21 -10.46 9.09
N ASP A 277 0.00 -10.72 7.79
CA ASP A 277 1.18 -11.45 7.31
C ASP A 277 2.38 -10.50 7.30
N VAL A 278 3.07 -10.41 8.44
CA VAL A 278 4.24 -9.55 8.66
C VAL A 278 5.56 -10.31 8.68
N GLY A 279 5.55 -11.62 8.40
CA GLY A 279 6.72 -12.49 8.52
C GLY A 279 6.96 -12.92 9.97
N GLN A 280 8.21 -12.78 10.46
CA GLN A 280 8.57 -13.12 11.84
C GLN A 280 8.28 -11.93 12.75
N GLY A 281 7.28 -12.05 13.62
CA GLY A 281 6.87 -10.99 14.54
C GLY A 281 5.35 -10.90 14.67
N ASN A 282 4.86 -10.12 15.63
CA ASN A 282 3.43 -9.98 15.89
C ASN A 282 2.86 -8.69 15.31
N ALA A 283 1.67 -8.79 14.72
CA ALA A 283 0.83 -7.64 14.38
C ALA A 283 -0.61 -8.12 14.20
N VAL A 284 -1.46 -7.77 15.15
CA VAL A 284 -2.83 -8.25 15.24
C VAL A 284 -3.78 -7.07 15.38
N LEU A 285 -4.62 -6.85 14.36
CA LEU A 285 -5.68 -5.86 14.40
C LEU A 285 -6.93 -6.49 15.02
N VAL A 286 -7.48 -5.85 16.04
CA VAL A 286 -8.75 -6.22 16.68
C VAL A 286 -9.75 -5.11 16.42
N ARG A 287 -10.96 -5.47 15.97
CA ARG A 287 -12.01 -4.49 15.69
C ARG A 287 -13.29 -4.87 16.40
N THR A 288 -13.97 -3.86 16.92
CA THR A 288 -15.34 -3.94 17.42
C THR A 288 -16.25 -3.14 16.48
N ALA A 289 -17.52 -2.96 16.84
CA ALA A 289 -18.46 -2.20 16.01
C ALA A 289 -17.96 -0.78 15.70
N THR A 290 -17.36 -0.10 16.67
CA THR A 290 -16.92 1.29 16.53
C THR A 290 -15.45 1.55 16.85
N HIS A 291 -14.74 0.62 17.51
CA HIS A 291 -13.35 0.80 17.94
C HIS A 291 -12.37 -0.15 17.24
N SER A 292 -11.09 0.19 17.26
CA SER A 292 -10.00 -0.63 16.73
C SER A 292 -8.73 -0.53 17.56
N LEU A 293 -8.15 -1.69 17.84
CA LEU A 293 -6.89 -1.84 18.55
C LEU A 293 -5.89 -2.60 17.69
N LEU A 294 -4.66 -2.10 17.61
CA LEU A 294 -3.56 -2.83 17.00
C LEU A 294 -2.61 -3.33 18.08
N TYR A 295 -2.47 -4.64 18.19
CA TYR A 295 -1.53 -5.29 19.09
C TYR A 295 -0.26 -5.66 18.32
N ASP A 296 0.85 -5.04 18.71
CA ASP A 296 2.14 -5.02 18.04
C ASP A 296 2.09 -4.50 16.59
N THR A 297 3.28 -4.22 16.05
CA THR A 297 3.46 -3.51 14.76
C THR A 297 4.43 -4.22 13.82
N GLY A 298 4.76 -5.46 14.13
CA GLY A 298 5.60 -6.33 13.31
C GLY A 298 7.06 -5.89 13.22
N PRO A 299 7.85 -6.61 12.40
CA PRO A 299 9.29 -6.44 12.33
C PRO A 299 9.77 -5.25 11.53
N ARG A 300 10.99 -4.83 11.87
CA ARG A 300 11.86 -4.08 10.97
C ARG A 300 12.62 -5.06 10.06
N TYR A 301 12.39 -4.99 8.75
CA TYR A 301 13.05 -5.86 7.76
C TYR A 301 14.45 -5.39 7.39
N SER A 302 14.65 -4.08 7.30
CA SER A 302 15.94 -3.44 7.00
C SER A 302 15.99 -2.01 7.54
N LEU A 303 17.09 -1.28 7.28
CA LEU A 303 17.20 0.12 7.69
C LEU A 303 16.10 1.01 7.07
N GLU A 304 15.62 0.67 5.88
CA GLU A 304 14.67 1.45 5.08
C GLU A 304 13.29 0.77 4.92
N SER A 305 13.09 -0.39 5.54
CA SER A 305 11.91 -1.22 5.31
C SER A 305 11.43 -1.86 6.60
N ASP A 306 10.16 -1.63 6.93
CA ASP A 306 9.48 -2.18 8.11
C ASP A 306 8.06 -2.65 7.78
N ALA A 307 7.49 -3.46 8.67
CA ALA A 307 6.13 -3.99 8.55
C ALA A 307 5.06 -2.89 8.59
N GLY A 308 5.32 -1.79 9.31
CA GLY A 308 4.46 -0.62 9.38
C GLY A 308 4.18 -0.02 8.00
N HIS A 309 5.23 0.41 7.30
CA HIS A 309 5.12 1.00 5.96
C HIS A 309 4.65 0.02 4.90
N ARG A 310 5.09 -1.25 4.97
CA ARG A 310 4.86 -2.23 3.89
C ARG A 310 3.55 -2.99 4.00
N VAL A 311 3.07 -3.21 5.22
CA VAL A 311 1.92 -4.07 5.50
C VAL A 311 0.83 -3.30 6.23
N LEU A 312 1.13 -2.74 7.40
CA LEU A 312 0.10 -2.26 8.33
C LEU A 312 -0.54 -0.95 7.89
N VAL A 313 0.24 0.05 7.47
CA VAL A 313 -0.30 1.33 6.98
C VAL A 313 -1.20 1.11 5.75
N PRO A 314 -0.78 0.38 4.69
CA PRO A 314 -1.67 0.04 3.59
C PRO A 314 -2.90 -0.74 4.02
N LEU A 315 -2.76 -1.70 4.95
CA LEU A 315 -3.86 -2.51 5.45
C LEU A 315 -4.91 -1.68 6.20
N LEU A 316 -4.48 -0.84 7.14
CA LEU A 316 -5.36 0.06 7.89
C LEU A 316 -6.08 1.04 6.95
N ARG A 317 -5.40 1.57 5.93
CA ARG A 317 -6.05 2.40 4.89
C ARG A 317 -7.08 1.63 4.09
N ALA A 318 -6.75 0.42 3.65
CA ALA A 318 -7.65 -0.43 2.89
C ALA A 318 -8.91 -0.81 3.67
N LEU A 319 -8.79 -1.00 4.98
CA LEU A 319 -9.92 -1.25 5.86
C LEU A 319 -10.61 0.04 6.34
N GLY A 320 -10.02 1.21 6.09
CA GLY A 320 -10.55 2.49 6.58
C GLY A 320 -10.46 2.67 8.09
N GLU A 321 -9.53 1.98 8.74
CA GLU A 321 -9.48 1.90 10.20
C GLU A 321 -8.76 3.11 10.80
N ARG A 322 -9.40 3.67 11.82
CA ARG A 322 -8.79 4.62 12.75
C ARG A 322 -8.54 3.87 14.05
N LEU A 323 -7.29 3.90 14.51
CA LEU A 323 -6.92 3.17 15.72
C LEU A 323 -7.22 4.03 16.95
N ASP A 324 -7.93 3.43 17.90
CA ASP A 324 -8.15 4.00 19.23
C ASP A 324 -6.96 3.71 20.14
N THR A 325 -6.39 2.51 20.01
CA THR A 325 -5.24 2.07 20.82
C THR A 325 -4.23 1.27 20.00
N VAL A 326 -2.96 1.56 20.20
CA VAL A 326 -1.84 0.70 19.78
C VAL A 326 -1.23 0.08 21.05
N VAL A 327 -1.26 -1.24 21.16
CA VAL A 327 -0.58 -1.97 22.22
C VAL A 327 0.78 -2.42 21.71
N LEU A 328 1.87 -2.03 22.36
CA LEU A 328 3.21 -2.52 22.05
C LEU A 328 3.66 -3.42 23.21
N SER A 329 3.64 -4.73 22.97
CA SER A 329 3.77 -5.76 23.99
C SER A 329 5.09 -5.67 24.75
N HIS A 330 6.21 -5.48 24.05
CA HIS A 330 7.55 -5.25 24.59
C HIS A 330 8.44 -4.59 23.53
N ARG A 331 9.71 -4.32 23.83
CA ARG A 331 10.57 -3.46 22.98
C ARG A 331 11.18 -4.12 21.74
N ASP A 332 11.09 -5.43 21.58
CA ASP A 332 11.86 -6.12 20.55
C ASP A 332 11.39 -5.74 19.14
N SER A 333 12.34 -5.79 18.20
CA SER A 333 12.17 -5.18 16.88
C SER A 333 11.14 -5.88 15.99
N ASP A 334 10.82 -7.14 16.27
CA ASP A 334 9.77 -7.95 15.65
C ASP A 334 8.36 -7.63 16.16
N HIS A 335 8.26 -6.76 17.18
CA HIS A 335 7.01 -6.26 17.74
C HIS A 335 6.84 -4.75 17.52
N THR A 336 7.93 -3.98 17.67
CA THR A 336 7.90 -2.51 17.59
C THR A 336 8.43 -1.93 16.30
N GLY A 337 8.93 -2.77 15.39
CA GLY A 337 9.64 -2.34 14.19
C GLY A 337 8.81 -1.45 13.26
N GLY A 338 7.50 -1.67 13.17
CA GLY A 338 6.57 -0.86 12.39
C GLY A 338 5.95 0.33 13.15
N ALA A 339 6.24 0.51 14.44
CA ALA A 339 5.51 1.45 15.30
C ALA A 339 5.61 2.90 14.84
N LEU A 340 6.79 3.33 14.39
CA LEU A 340 7.00 4.71 13.92
C LEU A 340 6.07 5.05 12.76
N ALA A 341 5.92 4.15 11.79
CA ALA A 341 5.05 4.35 10.63
C ALA A 341 3.57 4.39 11.01
N VAL A 342 3.15 3.46 11.88
CA VAL A 342 1.76 3.35 12.34
C VAL A 342 1.36 4.57 13.17
N LEU A 343 2.18 4.97 14.13
CA LEU A 343 1.89 6.11 15.02
C LEU A 343 1.88 7.44 14.27
N ALA A 344 2.75 7.61 13.26
CA ALA A 344 2.73 8.77 12.38
C ALA A 344 1.42 8.86 11.57
N MET A 345 0.90 7.72 11.09
CA MET A 345 -0.38 7.67 10.37
C MET A 345 -1.59 7.85 11.28
N GLN A 346 -1.52 7.39 12.53
CA GLN A 346 -2.64 7.36 13.48
C GLN A 346 -2.38 8.32 14.65
N PRO A 347 -2.41 9.65 14.43
CA PRO A 347 -2.04 10.63 15.44
C PRO A 347 -2.93 10.63 16.69
N GLY A 348 -4.18 10.18 16.56
CA GLY A 348 -5.15 10.12 17.67
C GLY A 348 -5.12 8.85 18.52
N ALA A 349 -4.36 7.82 18.12
CA ALA A 349 -4.32 6.55 18.85
C ALA A 349 -3.56 6.70 20.18
N ALA A 350 -4.18 6.24 21.28
CA ALA A 350 -3.50 6.02 22.54
C ALA A 350 -2.47 4.90 22.40
N VAL A 351 -1.40 4.93 23.20
CA VAL A 351 -0.38 3.88 23.19
C VAL A 351 -0.35 3.23 24.56
N LEU A 352 -0.50 1.91 24.59
CA LEU A 352 -0.34 1.10 25.79
C LEU A 352 0.90 0.22 25.59
N SER A 353 1.83 0.19 26.54
CA SER A 353 3.09 -0.52 26.34
C SER A 353 3.81 -0.89 27.63
N SER A 354 4.67 -1.90 27.57
CA SER A 354 5.64 -2.22 28.62
C SER A 354 7.05 -1.66 28.37
N ILE A 355 7.25 -1.00 27.23
CA ILE A 355 8.56 -0.48 26.84
C ILE A 355 9.06 0.56 27.86
N GLU A 356 10.34 0.47 28.22
CA GLU A 356 10.99 1.37 29.15
C GLU A 356 10.91 2.85 28.71
N ALA A 357 10.87 3.76 29.69
CA ALA A 357 10.76 5.20 29.46
C ALA A 357 11.90 5.79 28.61
N THR A 358 13.06 5.13 28.56
CA THR A 358 14.24 5.56 27.80
C THR A 358 14.19 5.17 26.32
N HIS A 359 13.24 4.34 25.90
CA HIS A 359 13.16 3.89 24.52
C HIS A 359 12.74 5.05 23.58
N PRO A 360 13.32 5.18 22.37
CA PRO A 360 13.04 6.30 21.47
C PRO A 360 11.56 6.49 21.10
N LEU A 361 10.78 5.42 21.09
CA LEU A 361 9.33 5.49 20.83
C LEU A 361 8.57 6.30 21.90
N GLN A 362 9.05 6.32 23.15
CA GLN A 362 8.44 7.09 24.22
C GLN A 362 8.60 8.60 24.00
N ALA A 363 9.70 9.03 23.38
CA ALA A 363 9.92 10.43 23.00
C ALA A 363 9.02 10.85 21.82
N LEU A 364 8.65 9.90 20.94
CA LEU A 364 7.72 10.14 19.84
C LEU A 364 6.28 10.25 20.34
N ARG A 365 5.85 9.30 21.18
CA ARG A 365 4.53 9.29 21.81
C ARG A 365 4.61 8.57 23.16
N PRO A 366 4.39 9.28 24.28
CA PRO A 366 4.36 8.65 25.59
C PRO A 366 3.30 7.57 25.66
N ALA A 367 3.70 6.37 26.07
CA ALA A 367 2.80 5.24 26.26
C ALA A 367 2.33 5.13 27.71
N HIS A 368 1.07 4.77 27.89
CA HIS A 368 0.56 4.28 29.15
C HIS A 368 1.14 2.90 29.43
N ARG A 369 1.54 2.66 30.68
CA ARG A 369 2.11 1.37 31.08
C ARG A 369 1.05 0.28 31.07
N CYS A 370 1.37 -0.89 30.52
CA CYS A 370 0.57 -2.10 30.69
C CYS A 370 0.67 -2.59 32.13
N THR A 371 -0.40 -2.57 32.89
CA THR A 371 -0.39 -3.12 34.25
C THR A 371 -1.57 -4.06 34.43
N ALA A 372 -1.30 -5.25 34.96
CA ALA A 372 -2.30 -6.27 35.22
C ALA A 372 -3.47 -5.71 36.05
N GLY A 373 -4.70 -6.00 35.62
CA GLY A 373 -5.93 -5.48 36.23
C GLY A 373 -6.51 -4.25 35.54
N GLN A 374 -5.77 -3.60 34.63
CA GLN A 374 -6.33 -2.60 33.71
C GLN A 374 -7.41 -3.25 32.84
N ARG A 375 -8.60 -2.65 32.83
CA ARG A 375 -9.79 -3.15 32.13
C ARG A 375 -10.55 -2.01 31.49
N TRP A 376 -11.06 -2.26 30.29
CA TRP A 376 -11.99 -1.36 29.62
C TRP A 376 -12.96 -2.18 28.75
N GLN A 377 -14.05 -1.53 28.33
CA GLN A 377 -15.06 -2.17 27.50
C GLN A 377 -15.37 -1.27 26.29
N TRP A 378 -15.44 -1.88 25.11
CA TRP A 378 -15.87 -1.22 23.88
C TRP A 378 -16.97 -2.02 23.21
N ASP A 379 -18.10 -1.37 22.91
CA ASP A 379 -19.21 -1.99 22.18
C ASP A 379 -19.70 -3.33 22.78
N GLY A 380 -19.57 -3.53 24.11
CA GLY A 380 -19.92 -4.80 24.78
C GLY A 380 -18.82 -5.88 24.76
N VAL A 381 -17.59 -5.53 24.35
CA VAL A 381 -16.42 -6.39 24.34
C VAL A 381 -15.45 -5.93 25.42
N ASP A 382 -15.08 -6.84 26.32
CA ASP A 382 -14.18 -6.58 27.45
C ASP A 382 -12.72 -6.82 27.06
N PHE A 383 -11.87 -5.89 27.45
CA PHE A 383 -10.43 -5.94 27.29
C PHE A 383 -9.77 -5.88 28.66
N GLU A 384 -8.82 -6.77 28.93
CA GLU A 384 -8.13 -6.87 30.20
C GLU A 384 -6.64 -7.15 30.01
N VAL A 385 -5.80 -6.31 30.62
CA VAL A 385 -4.36 -6.59 30.75
C VAL A 385 -4.17 -7.58 31.90
N LEU A 386 -3.56 -8.73 31.62
CA LEU A 386 -3.28 -9.78 32.61
C LEU A 386 -1.84 -9.77 33.12
N HIS A 387 -0.92 -9.17 32.37
CA HIS A 387 0.50 -9.09 32.67
C HIS A 387 1.10 -7.91 31.87
N PRO A 388 2.16 -7.26 32.37
CA PRO A 388 2.90 -7.49 33.62
C PRO A 388 2.21 -6.91 34.88
N VAL A 389 2.64 -7.34 36.08
CA VAL A 389 2.31 -6.66 37.34
C VAL A 389 3.32 -5.55 37.63
N GLU A 390 2.98 -4.59 38.49
CA GLU A 390 3.86 -3.44 38.78
C GLU A 390 5.26 -3.86 39.27
N ALA A 391 5.35 -4.96 40.03
CA ALA A 391 6.61 -5.51 40.54
C ALA A 391 7.55 -5.99 39.42
N ASP A 392 7.03 -6.43 38.28
CA ASP A 392 7.84 -6.93 37.17
C ASP A 392 8.68 -5.79 36.57
N TYR A 393 8.15 -4.56 36.55
CA TYR A 393 8.87 -3.36 36.06
C TYR A 393 9.99 -2.88 36.97
N ALA A 394 9.93 -3.22 38.27
CA ALA A 394 10.99 -2.90 39.21
C ALA A 394 12.21 -3.82 39.04
N SER A 395 12.01 -4.99 38.42
CA SER A 395 13.08 -5.93 38.13
C SER A 395 13.77 -5.59 36.81
N ALA A 396 15.07 -5.88 36.68
CA ALA A 396 15.80 -5.79 35.41
C ALA A 396 15.43 -6.96 34.48
N ALA A 397 14.12 -7.17 34.27
CA ALA A 397 13.57 -8.26 33.50
C ALA A 397 13.98 -8.16 32.02
N LYS A 398 14.10 -9.34 31.38
CA LYS A 398 14.26 -9.42 29.92
C LYS A 398 13.02 -8.83 29.24
N PRO A 399 13.13 -8.29 28.01
CA PRO A 399 12.00 -7.72 27.28
C PRO A 399 10.76 -8.61 27.24
N ASN A 400 10.96 -9.89 26.91
CA ASN A 400 9.90 -10.91 26.83
C ASN A 400 9.14 -11.08 28.16
N ALA A 401 9.86 -10.98 29.28
CA ALA A 401 9.32 -11.18 30.62
C ALA A 401 8.42 -10.02 31.10
N ILE A 402 8.35 -8.91 30.35
CA ILE A 402 7.43 -7.79 30.62
C ILE A 402 6.40 -7.62 29.49
N SER A 403 6.22 -8.63 28.62
CA SER A 403 5.25 -8.58 27.51
C SER A 403 3.83 -8.26 27.99
N CYS A 404 3.16 -7.27 27.38
CA CYS A 404 1.77 -6.97 27.70
C CYS A 404 0.84 -8.11 27.27
N VAL A 405 0.26 -8.84 28.21
CA VAL A 405 -0.69 -9.91 27.89
C VAL A 405 -2.10 -9.35 27.92
N LEU A 406 -2.78 -9.39 26.78
CA LEU A 406 -4.12 -8.83 26.62
C LEU A 406 -5.13 -9.94 26.40
N ARG A 407 -6.14 -10.01 27.27
CA ARG A 407 -7.32 -10.85 27.10
C ARG A 407 -8.46 -10.01 26.54
N ILE A 408 -9.17 -10.55 25.55
CA ILE A 408 -10.29 -9.89 24.88
C ILE A 408 -11.46 -10.87 24.85
N GLY A 409 -12.67 -10.46 25.19
CA GLY A 409 -13.82 -11.35 25.09
C GLY A 409 -15.17 -10.67 25.22
N ASN A 410 -16.22 -11.37 24.82
CA ASN A 410 -17.62 -10.88 24.86
C ASN A 410 -18.54 -11.80 25.68
N GLY A 411 -17.96 -12.61 26.56
CA GLY A 411 -18.66 -13.62 27.37
C GLY A 411 -19.00 -14.91 26.63
N ARG A 412 -19.06 -14.92 25.30
CA ARG A 412 -19.26 -16.14 24.47
C ARG A 412 -17.96 -16.67 23.87
N ALA A 413 -17.11 -15.76 23.41
CA ALA A 413 -15.80 -16.08 22.87
C ALA A 413 -14.73 -15.21 23.49
N ALA A 414 -13.50 -15.73 23.57
CA ALA A 414 -12.36 -14.98 24.07
C ALA A 414 -11.06 -15.28 23.31
N VAL A 415 -10.14 -14.32 23.37
CA VAL A 415 -8.81 -14.37 22.76
C VAL A 415 -7.77 -13.97 23.79
N LEU A 416 -6.61 -14.64 23.77
CA LEU A 416 -5.44 -14.26 24.55
C LEU A 416 -4.29 -13.88 23.63
N LEU A 417 -3.91 -12.60 23.65
CA LEU A 417 -2.73 -12.07 22.98
C LEU A 417 -1.57 -12.07 23.97
N ALA A 418 -0.76 -13.14 23.93
CA ALA A 418 0.23 -13.42 24.97
C ALA A 418 1.57 -12.71 24.79
N GLY A 419 1.81 -12.06 23.65
CA GLY A 419 3.13 -11.51 23.32
C GLY A 419 4.20 -12.60 23.39
N ASP A 420 5.35 -12.26 23.96
CA ASP A 420 6.50 -13.17 24.01
C ASP A 420 6.80 -13.71 25.41
N ILE A 421 5.77 -13.78 26.27
CA ILE A 421 5.93 -14.38 27.60
C ILE A 421 6.50 -15.81 27.52
N GLU A 422 7.32 -16.16 28.51
CA GLU A 422 7.95 -17.47 28.62
C GLU A 422 7.38 -18.26 29.80
N LYS A 423 7.87 -19.50 30.00
CA LYS A 423 7.43 -20.45 31.05
C LYS A 423 7.22 -19.83 32.44
N GLU A 424 8.09 -18.91 32.86
CA GLU A 424 7.98 -18.27 34.18
C GLU A 424 6.73 -17.40 34.30
N GLN A 425 6.49 -16.54 33.30
CA GLN A 425 5.33 -15.67 33.25
C GLN A 425 4.04 -16.46 33.00
N GLU A 426 4.11 -17.52 32.20
CA GLU A 426 3.02 -18.48 32.02
C GLU A 426 2.60 -19.13 33.34
N ALA A 427 3.56 -19.62 34.13
CA ALA A 427 3.29 -20.20 35.44
C ALA A 427 2.68 -19.17 36.40
N ALA A 428 3.19 -17.93 36.39
CA ALA A 428 2.64 -16.85 37.19
C ALA A 428 1.18 -16.51 36.80
N LEU A 429 0.85 -16.52 35.50
CA LEU A 429 -0.51 -16.32 35.03
C LEU A 429 -1.46 -17.44 35.49
N VAL A 430 -1.02 -18.70 35.36
CA VAL A 430 -1.80 -19.87 35.81
C VAL A 430 -2.07 -19.81 37.32
N GLN A 431 -1.10 -19.36 38.11
CA GLN A 431 -1.27 -19.23 39.57
C GLN A 431 -2.19 -18.07 39.95
N ARG A 432 -2.08 -16.92 39.27
CA ARG A 432 -2.84 -15.71 39.65
C ARG A 432 -4.27 -15.68 39.12
N ALA A 433 -4.53 -16.25 37.95
CA ALA A 433 -5.79 -16.08 37.25
C ALA A 433 -6.26 -17.30 36.44
N PRO A 434 -6.24 -18.53 37.00
CA PRO A 434 -6.54 -19.75 36.24
C PRO A 434 -7.90 -19.70 35.55
N ASP A 435 -8.93 -19.23 36.23
CA ASP A 435 -10.31 -19.18 35.71
C ASP A 435 -10.51 -18.16 34.58
N ARG A 436 -9.56 -17.23 34.39
CA ARG A 436 -9.64 -16.18 33.35
C ARG A 436 -8.86 -16.53 32.08
N LEU A 437 -8.02 -17.57 32.11
CA LEU A 437 -7.14 -17.91 31.00
C LEU A 437 -7.83 -18.68 29.88
N ALA A 438 -8.99 -19.29 30.15
CA ALA A 438 -9.76 -20.01 29.15
C ALA A 438 -10.19 -19.06 28.00
N VAL A 439 -9.77 -19.41 26.78
CA VAL A 439 -10.05 -18.65 25.54
C VAL A 439 -10.28 -19.60 24.37
N ASP A 440 -10.83 -19.10 23.26
CA ASP A 440 -11.02 -19.86 22.03
C ASP A 440 -9.80 -19.79 21.10
N LEU A 441 -9.13 -18.63 21.10
CA LEU A 441 -7.96 -18.35 20.28
C LEU A 441 -6.79 -17.87 21.14
N LEU A 442 -5.64 -18.51 20.99
CA LEU A 442 -4.39 -18.10 21.60
C LEU A 442 -3.43 -17.58 20.53
N LEU A 443 -2.92 -16.37 20.67
CA LEU A 443 -1.68 -15.99 19.97
C LEU A 443 -0.54 -16.74 20.66
N ALA A 444 0.07 -17.69 19.97
CA ALA A 444 1.10 -18.56 20.50
C ALA A 444 2.24 -17.72 21.11
N PRO A 445 2.52 -17.85 22.41
CA PRO A 445 3.51 -16.97 23.04
C PRO A 445 4.89 -17.18 22.43
N HIS A 446 5.62 -16.09 22.23
CA HIS A 446 7.00 -16.10 21.71
C HIS A 446 7.11 -16.86 20.38
N HIS A 447 6.13 -16.63 19.51
CA HIS A 447 6.01 -17.23 18.17
C HIS A 447 5.99 -18.77 18.17
N GLY A 448 5.72 -19.40 19.32
CA GLY A 448 5.86 -20.85 19.49
C GLY A 448 7.30 -21.32 19.73
N SER A 449 8.09 -20.55 20.49
CA SER A 449 9.40 -20.96 21.00
C SER A 449 9.33 -22.15 21.96
N LYS A 450 10.41 -22.94 22.05
CA LYS A 450 10.56 -24.00 23.08
C LYS A 450 10.58 -23.47 24.53
N THR A 451 10.77 -22.17 24.71
CA THR A 451 10.73 -21.49 26.01
C THR A 451 9.32 -21.09 26.45
N SER A 452 8.30 -21.30 25.61
CA SER A 452 6.90 -20.97 25.88
C SER A 452 5.95 -22.15 25.62
N SER A 453 4.64 -21.87 25.70
CA SER A 453 3.50 -22.77 25.52
C SER A 453 3.52 -23.97 26.47
N SER A 454 3.92 -23.77 27.73
CA SER A 454 4.10 -24.86 28.71
C SER A 454 2.83 -25.72 28.89
N PRO A 455 2.96 -27.01 29.24
CA PRO A 455 1.81 -27.90 29.43
C PRO A 455 0.75 -27.31 30.37
N ALA A 456 1.15 -26.86 31.56
CA ALA A 456 0.25 -26.27 32.54
C ALA A 456 -0.47 -25.01 32.03
N PHE A 457 0.21 -24.19 31.24
CA PHE A 457 -0.40 -23.02 30.62
C PHE A 457 -1.44 -23.42 29.56
N LEU A 458 -1.10 -24.33 28.65
CA LEU A 458 -2.05 -24.82 27.65
C LEU A 458 -3.26 -25.52 28.29
N ASP A 459 -3.05 -26.22 29.40
CA ASP A 459 -4.12 -26.88 30.17
C ASP A 459 -5.04 -25.88 30.88
N ALA A 460 -4.55 -24.68 31.22
CA ALA A 460 -5.37 -23.59 31.77
C ALA A 460 -6.09 -22.79 30.67
N VAL A 461 -5.40 -22.52 29.56
CA VAL A 461 -5.90 -21.69 28.45
C VAL A 461 -6.92 -22.44 27.58
N LYS A 462 -6.72 -23.75 27.37
CA LYS A 462 -7.58 -24.65 26.59
C LYS A 462 -8.10 -24.06 25.26
N PRO A 463 -7.24 -23.46 24.41
CA PRO A 463 -7.70 -22.84 23.19
C PRO A 463 -8.14 -23.87 22.16
N ARG A 464 -9.11 -23.52 21.31
CA ARG A 464 -9.48 -24.34 20.16
C ARG A 464 -8.51 -24.13 19.00
N LEU A 465 -8.05 -22.89 18.85
CA LEU A 465 -7.13 -22.44 17.83
C LEU A 465 -5.91 -21.77 18.47
N ALA A 466 -4.73 -22.04 17.93
CA ALA A 466 -3.52 -21.30 18.24
C ALA A 466 -2.98 -20.65 16.96
N LEU A 467 -2.73 -19.34 17.01
CA LEU A 467 -2.15 -18.57 15.93
C LEU A 467 -0.65 -18.41 16.16
N ALA A 468 0.18 -18.76 15.17
CA ALA A 468 1.62 -18.51 15.22
C ALA A 468 2.05 -17.55 14.09
N GLN A 469 2.45 -16.32 14.45
CA GLN A 469 2.98 -15.35 13.49
C GLN A 469 4.48 -15.52 13.27
N THR A 470 4.83 -16.53 12.46
CA THR A 470 6.23 -16.87 12.17
C THR A 470 6.60 -16.59 10.72
N GLY A 471 7.86 -16.24 10.46
CA GLY A 471 8.38 -16.10 9.11
C GLY A 471 8.63 -17.45 8.44
N TYR A 472 8.40 -17.54 7.12
CA TYR A 472 8.82 -18.71 6.34
C TYR A 472 10.34 -18.89 6.42
N ARG A 473 10.81 -20.09 6.79
CA ARG A 473 12.23 -20.42 7.03
C ARG A 473 12.92 -19.42 7.97
N ASN A 474 12.21 -18.98 9.02
CA ASN A 474 12.80 -18.11 10.03
C ASN A 474 14.02 -18.78 10.69
N ARG A 475 14.99 -17.97 11.09
CA ARG A 475 16.27 -18.42 11.67
C ARG A 475 16.13 -19.13 13.03
N PHE A 476 14.98 -18.97 13.69
CA PHE A 476 14.74 -19.48 15.04
C PHE A 476 14.17 -20.90 15.03
N GLY A 477 13.69 -21.37 13.87
CA GLY A 477 12.99 -22.64 13.77
C GLY A 477 11.63 -22.63 14.47
N HIS A 478 10.98 -21.47 14.53
CA HIS A 478 9.65 -21.32 15.12
C HIS A 478 8.53 -21.60 14.08
N PRO A 479 7.38 -22.16 14.48
CA PRO A 479 7.12 -22.75 15.78
C PRO A 479 7.96 -24.01 15.96
N ALA A 480 8.49 -24.23 17.17
CA ALA A 480 9.32 -25.41 17.43
C ALA A 480 8.49 -26.70 17.35
N ALA A 481 9.07 -27.79 16.82
CA ALA A 481 8.36 -29.07 16.66
C ALA A 481 7.79 -29.59 17.99
N GLU A 482 8.51 -29.45 19.10
CA GLU A 482 8.04 -29.83 20.44
C GLU A 482 6.85 -28.98 20.93
N VAL A 483 6.75 -27.73 20.49
CA VAL A 483 5.61 -26.85 20.79
C VAL A 483 4.41 -27.29 19.97
N LEU A 484 4.60 -27.54 18.66
CA LEU A 484 3.55 -28.07 17.79
C LEU A 484 3.00 -29.41 18.30
N GLN A 485 3.87 -30.30 18.79
CA GLN A 485 3.44 -31.56 19.40
C GLN A 485 2.59 -31.32 20.64
N ARG A 486 2.97 -30.39 21.53
CA ARG A 486 2.18 -30.04 22.72
C ARG A 486 0.78 -29.51 22.39
N TYR A 487 0.65 -28.75 21.30
CA TYR A 487 -0.65 -28.31 20.77
C TYR A 487 -1.44 -29.49 20.20
N ALA A 488 -0.80 -30.34 19.40
CA ALA A 488 -1.42 -31.51 18.78
C ALA A 488 -1.94 -32.53 19.82
N ASP A 489 -1.16 -32.81 20.87
CA ASP A 489 -1.53 -33.71 21.97
C ASP A 489 -2.81 -33.27 22.71
N ARG A 490 -3.16 -31.97 22.61
CA ARG A 490 -4.36 -31.37 23.20
C ARG A 490 -5.48 -31.13 22.20
N GLY A 491 -5.31 -31.58 20.95
CA GLY A 491 -6.28 -31.34 19.87
C GLY A 491 -6.42 -29.86 19.49
N ILE A 492 -5.42 -29.03 19.79
CA ILE A 492 -5.42 -27.60 19.46
C ILE A 492 -4.95 -27.44 18.02
N ARG A 493 -5.78 -26.83 17.17
CA ARG A 493 -5.41 -26.57 15.77
C ARG A 493 -4.51 -25.35 15.70
N VAL A 494 -3.27 -25.54 15.23
CA VAL A 494 -2.33 -24.43 14.98
C VAL A 494 -2.54 -23.89 13.57
N VAL A 495 -2.59 -22.56 13.44
CA VAL A 495 -2.60 -21.84 12.18
C VAL A 495 -1.39 -20.91 12.16
N ASP A 496 -0.52 -21.07 11.15
CA ASP A 496 0.68 -20.26 11.02
C ASP A 496 0.63 -19.32 9.81
N SER A 497 1.33 -18.18 9.91
CA SER A 497 1.40 -17.20 8.82
C SER A 497 1.97 -17.76 7.50
N PRO A 498 3.00 -18.64 7.49
CA PRO A 498 3.52 -19.21 6.24
C PRO A 498 2.47 -19.98 5.42
N HIS A 499 1.57 -20.75 6.04
CA HIS A 499 0.53 -21.47 5.32
C HIS A 499 -0.73 -20.64 5.12
N CYS A 500 -1.08 -19.80 6.10
CA CYS A 500 -2.33 -19.05 6.11
C CYS A 500 -2.24 -17.71 5.35
N GLY A 501 -1.07 -17.08 5.36
CA GLY A 501 -0.93 -15.64 5.12
C GLY A 501 -1.55 -14.85 6.27
N ALA A 502 -2.32 -13.81 5.94
CA ALA A 502 -3.11 -13.12 6.94
C ALA A 502 -4.28 -14.03 7.38
N MET A 503 -4.45 -14.17 8.70
CA MET A 503 -5.53 -14.96 9.31
C MET A 503 -6.63 -14.03 9.80
N GLN A 504 -7.88 -14.31 9.44
CA GLN A 504 -9.06 -13.67 10.01
C GLN A 504 -9.79 -14.63 10.93
N TRP A 505 -10.27 -14.11 12.06
CA TRP A 505 -11.06 -14.83 13.06
C TRP A 505 -12.17 -13.93 13.58
N HIS A 506 -13.33 -14.52 13.89
CA HIS A 506 -14.52 -13.79 14.33
C HIS A 506 -15.08 -14.42 15.60
N SER A 507 -15.45 -13.58 16.59
CA SER A 507 -16.05 -14.05 17.85
C SER A 507 -17.41 -14.72 17.65
N ALA A 508 -18.13 -14.38 16.58
CA ALA A 508 -19.40 -14.99 16.21
C ALA A 508 -19.25 -16.45 15.75
N THR A 509 -18.08 -16.83 15.23
CA THR A 509 -17.77 -18.18 14.72
C THR A 509 -16.38 -18.62 15.22
N PRO A 510 -16.21 -18.83 16.54
CA PRO A 510 -14.89 -18.92 17.17
C PRO A 510 -14.08 -20.17 16.76
N GLY A 511 -14.71 -21.14 16.10
CA GLY A 511 -14.06 -22.34 15.58
C GLY A 511 -13.45 -22.21 14.18
N GLU A 512 -13.68 -21.10 13.49
CA GLU A 512 -13.26 -20.90 12.11
C GLU A 512 -12.11 -19.90 12.02
N ALA A 513 -11.13 -20.21 11.17
CA ALA A 513 -10.05 -19.31 10.80
C ALA A 513 -10.02 -19.22 9.28
N LEU A 514 -10.12 -18.00 8.74
CA LEU A 514 -10.10 -17.75 7.31
C LEU A 514 -8.69 -17.33 6.90
N CYS A 515 -8.08 -18.15 6.05
CA CYS A 515 -6.71 -17.94 5.59
C CYS A 515 -6.65 -17.25 4.23
N ARG A 516 -5.87 -16.17 4.14
CA ARG A 516 -5.78 -15.39 2.89
C ARG A 516 -5.17 -16.18 1.73
N ARG A 517 -4.21 -17.06 2.00
CA ARG A 517 -3.57 -17.91 0.97
C ARG A 517 -4.51 -18.96 0.41
N GLU A 518 -5.52 -19.38 1.17
CA GLU A 518 -6.57 -20.29 0.71
C GLU A 518 -7.65 -19.53 -0.06
N ALA A 519 -8.21 -18.47 0.54
CA ALA A 519 -9.31 -17.70 -0.03
C ALA A 519 -8.96 -16.94 -1.33
N ALA A 520 -7.68 -16.59 -1.51
CA ALA A 520 -7.21 -15.83 -2.67
C ALA A 520 -6.01 -16.49 -3.35
N ARG A 521 -6.02 -17.83 -3.40
CA ARG A 521 -4.94 -18.63 -4.00
C ARG A 521 -4.70 -18.23 -5.46
N ARG A 522 -3.46 -17.92 -5.80
CA ARG A 522 -3.01 -17.66 -7.17
C ARG A 522 -2.10 -18.80 -7.63
N TYR A 523 -2.11 -19.12 -8.94
CA TYR A 523 -1.26 -20.19 -9.48
C TYR A 523 0.25 -19.95 -9.28
N TRP A 524 0.67 -18.69 -9.10
CA TRP A 524 2.06 -18.29 -8.90
C TRP A 524 2.46 -18.15 -7.43
N GLN A 525 1.54 -18.38 -6.47
CA GLN A 525 1.90 -18.39 -5.06
C GLN A 525 2.61 -19.70 -4.72
N HIS A 526 3.78 -19.58 -4.09
CA HIS A 526 4.54 -20.73 -3.61
C HIS A 526 3.73 -21.47 -2.55
N ALA A 527 3.53 -22.78 -2.76
CA ALA A 527 3.04 -23.66 -1.72
C ALA A 527 4.19 -23.93 -0.75
N VAL A 528 4.02 -23.47 0.49
CA VAL A 528 4.96 -23.79 1.57
C VAL A 528 4.87 -25.30 1.85
N PRO A 529 6.01 -26.01 1.95
CA PRO A 529 6.04 -27.45 2.20
C PRO A 529 5.47 -27.87 3.55
#